data_AF-A0AAE3TD92-F1
#
_entry.id   AF-A0AAE3TD92-F1
#
_cell.length_a   1.000
_cell.length_b   1.000
_cell.length_c   1.000
_cell.angle_alpha   90.00
_cell.angle_beta   90.00
_cell.angle_gamma   90.00
#
_symmetry.space_group_name_H-M   'P 1'
#
loop_
_entity.id
_entity.type
_entity.pdbx_description
1 polymer ?
#
loop_
_entity_poly.entity_id
_entity_poly.type
_entity_poly.pdbx_seq_one_letter_code
_entity_poly.pdbx_strand_id
1 'polypeptide(L)'
;MQAATSYAYNKRINQYLNNEINQASPVQLILKVYDFAILNCQRKNMLKTNEAIQVLINSLNFDIDGAREISIGLLRLYHYCQDQARKNNFDETQRILTELRDAWKQALTNR
;
A
#
# COMPACT_ATOMS: atom_id res chain seq x y z
N MET A 1 -18.59 34.58 -4.61
CA MET A 1 -19.11 33.69 -3.55
C MET A 1 -19.03 32.17 -3.89
N GLN A 2 -18.28 31.72 -4.92
CA GLN A 2 -18.25 30.29 -5.32
C GLN A 2 -17.05 29.49 -4.78
N ALA A 3 -15.99 30.12 -4.28
CA ALA A 3 -14.78 29.44 -3.79
C ALA A 3 -14.94 28.80 -2.38
N ALA A 4 -15.78 29.39 -1.53
CA ALA A 4 -15.99 28.91 -0.16
C ALA A 4 -16.67 27.53 -0.10
N THR A 5 -17.57 27.24 -1.05
CA THR A 5 -18.31 25.99 -1.12
C THR A 5 -17.43 24.81 -1.50
N SER A 6 -16.48 25.01 -2.44
CA SER A 6 -15.52 23.98 -2.87
C SER A 6 -14.51 23.63 -1.78
N TYR A 7 -14.03 24.61 -1.02
CA TYR A 7 -13.10 24.39 0.09
C TYR A 7 -13.76 23.61 1.24
N ALA A 8 -14.99 23.97 1.61
CA ALA A 8 -15.75 23.29 2.66
C ALA A 8 -16.08 21.83 2.29
N TYR A 9 -16.36 21.55 1.02
CA TYR A 9 -16.61 20.20 0.52
C TYR A 9 -15.36 19.30 0.58
N ASN A 10 -14.22 19.79 0.11
CA ASN A 10 -12.94 19.06 0.19
C ASN A 10 -12.49 18.81 1.63
N LYS A 11 -12.75 19.74 2.55
CA LYS A 11 -12.47 19.57 3.98
C LYS A 11 -13.33 18.46 4.60
N ARG A 12 -14.60 18.35 4.21
CA ARG A 12 -15.50 17.26 4.66
C ARG A 12 -15.09 15.91 4.09
N ILE A 13 -14.74 15.82 2.80
CA ILE A 13 -14.21 14.59 2.20
C ILE A 13 -12.93 14.13 2.93
N ASN A 14 -12.00 15.05 3.21
CA ASN A 14 -10.82 14.74 4.02
C ASN A 14 -11.18 14.27 5.44
N GLN A 15 -12.22 14.81 6.06
CA GLN A 15 -12.67 14.37 7.38
C GLN A 15 -13.32 12.99 7.36
N TYR A 16 -14.12 12.65 6.35
CA TYR A 16 -14.68 11.29 6.21
C TYR A 16 -13.58 10.26 5.93
N LEU A 17 -12.65 10.57 5.03
CA LEU A 17 -11.45 9.75 4.80
C LEU A 17 -10.61 9.61 6.07
N ASN A 18 -10.39 10.71 6.81
CA ASN A 18 -9.64 10.67 8.08
C ASN A 18 -10.37 9.85 9.15
N ASN A 19 -11.70 9.92 9.24
CA ASN A 19 -12.47 9.13 10.19
C ASN A 19 -12.47 7.64 9.84
N GLU A 20 -12.57 7.29 8.56
CA GLU A 20 -12.38 5.91 8.09
C GLU A 20 -10.95 5.41 8.33
N ILE A 21 -9.92 6.26 8.16
CA ILE A 21 -8.51 5.92 8.45
C ILE A 21 -8.27 5.75 9.95
N ASN A 22 -8.90 6.57 10.79
CA ASN A 22 -8.79 6.51 12.25
C ASN A 22 -9.55 5.31 12.87
N GLN A 23 -10.57 4.79 12.17
CA GLN A 23 -11.29 3.58 12.56
C GLN A 23 -10.80 2.32 11.82
N ALA A 24 -10.07 2.48 10.73
CA ALA A 24 -9.46 1.38 10.01
C ALA A 24 -8.40 0.73 10.90
N SER A 25 -8.48 -0.59 11.03
CA SER A 25 -7.38 -1.35 11.62
C SER A 25 -6.10 -1.03 10.81
N PRO A 26 -4.92 -0.88 11.45
CA PRO A 26 -3.64 -0.67 10.76
C PRO A 26 -3.44 -1.62 9.56
N VAL A 27 -4.00 -2.82 9.66
CA VAL A 27 -4.07 -3.83 8.62
C VAL A 27 -4.86 -3.40 7.37
N GLN A 28 -6.04 -2.79 7.53
CA GLN A 28 -6.85 -2.30 6.41
C GLN A 28 -6.14 -1.18 5.65
N LEU A 29 -5.34 -0.37 6.35
CA LEU A 29 -4.48 0.63 5.73
C LEU A 29 -3.40 -0.02 4.85
N ILE A 30 -2.76 -1.09 5.33
CA ILE A 30 -1.79 -1.86 4.53
C ILE A 30 -2.42 -2.41 3.25
N LEU A 31 -3.62 -3.01 3.34
CA LEU A 31 -4.34 -3.50 2.16
C LEU A 31 -4.66 -2.37 1.15
N LYS A 32 -5.02 -1.18 1.62
CA LYS A 32 -5.24 0.00 0.75
C LYS A 32 -3.93 0.44 0.08
N VAL A 33 -2.78 0.37 0.76
CA VAL A 33 -1.48 0.69 0.15
C VAL A 33 -1.14 -0.33 -0.94
N TYR A 34 -1.41 -1.62 -0.73
CA TYR A 34 -1.29 -2.64 -1.79
C TYR A 34 -2.19 -2.32 -3.00
N ASP A 35 -3.47 -2.03 -2.76
CA ASP A 35 -4.40 -1.69 -3.85
C ASP A 35 -3.93 -0.45 -4.63
N PHE A 36 -3.40 0.56 -3.94
CA PHE A 36 -2.82 1.74 -4.56
C PHE A 36 -1.56 1.41 -5.38
N ALA A 37 -0.67 0.55 -4.87
CA ALA A 37 0.51 0.11 -5.60
C ALA A 37 0.13 -0.64 -6.88
N ILE A 38 -0.82 -1.58 -6.79
CA ILE A 38 -1.34 -2.38 -7.90
C ILE A 38 -1.99 -1.50 -8.97
N LEU A 39 -2.86 -0.57 -8.56
CA LEU A 39 -3.51 0.36 -9.49
C LEU A 39 -2.49 1.21 -10.27
N ASN A 40 -1.45 1.69 -9.60
CA ASN A 40 -0.41 2.48 -10.27
C ASN A 40 0.53 1.62 -11.13
N CYS A 41 0.76 0.36 -10.76
CA CYS A 41 1.42 -0.63 -11.63
C CYS A 41 0.65 -0.81 -12.94
N GLN A 42 -0.66 -1.02 -12.88
CA GLN A 42 -1.53 -1.16 -14.06
C GLN A 42 -1.49 0.09 -14.95
N ARG A 43 -1.36 1.27 -14.34
CA ARG A 43 -1.21 2.56 -15.04
C ARG A 43 0.22 2.84 -15.50
N LYS A 44 1.17 1.92 -15.29
CA LYS A 44 2.60 2.08 -15.57
C LYS A 44 3.21 3.33 -14.92
N ASN A 45 2.67 3.74 -13.76
CA ASN A 45 3.14 4.91 -13.02
C ASN A 45 4.21 4.50 -12.02
N MET A 46 5.46 4.41 -12.50
CA MET A 46 6.63 3.99 -11.71
C MET A 46 6.79 4.79 -10.41
N LEU A 47 6.62 6.11 -10.45
CA LEU A 47 6.81 6.97 -9.28
C LEU A 47 5.80 6.60 -8.18
N LYS A 48 4.51 6.57 -8.50
CA LYS A 48 3.46 6.25 -7.53
C LYS A 48 3.51 4.80 -7.05
N THR A 49 3.88 3.87 -7.93
CA THR A 49 4.13 2.47 -7.55
C THR A 49 5.24 2.41 -6.49
N ASN A 50 6.38 3.07 -6.74
CA ASN A 50 7.51 3.02 -5.83
C ASN A 50 7.27 3.75 -4.51
N GLU A 51 6.53 4.86 -4.52
CA GLU A 51 6.06 5.55 -3.31
C GLU A 51 5.20 4.62 -2.45
N ALA A 52 4.24 3.92 -3.06
CA ALA A 52 3.38 2.97 -2.37
C ALA A 52 4.18 1.82 -1.75
N ILE A 53 5.11 1.24 -2.51
CA ILE A 53 5.99 0.18 -2.02
C ILE A 53 6.87 0.70 -0.87
N GLN A 54 7.33 1.96 -0.92
CA GLN A 54 8.10 2.54 0.17
C GLN A 54 7.27 2.64 1.46
N VAL A 55 5.98 2.94 1.36
CA VAL A 55 5.08 2.91 2.53
C VAL A 55 4.97 1.49 3.10
N LEU A 56 4.88 0.45 2.25
CA LEU A 56 4.89 -0.94 2.71
C LEU A 56 6.21 -1.37 3.35
N ILE A 57 7.34 -0.85 2.88
CA ILE A 57 8.65 -1.08 3.50
C ILE A 57 8.69 -0.45 4.89
N ASN A 58 8.22 0.79 5.01
CA ASN A 58 8.24 1.54 6.27
C ASN A 58 7.30 0.95 7.33
N SER A 59 6.34 0.10 6.94
CA SER A 59 5.43 -0.58 7.87
C SER A 59 5.92 -1.93 8.37
N LEU A 60 7.07 -2.41 7.88
CA LEU A 60 7.65 -3.67 8.34
C LEU A 60 8.10 -3.57 9.80
N ASN A 61 7.86 -4.65 10.56
CA ASN A 61 8.24 -4.72 11.97
C ASN A 61 9.44 -5.64 12.15
N PHE A 62 10.54 -5.08 12.62
CA PHE A 62 11.80 -5.80 12.88
C PHE A 62 12.09 -6.00 14.37
N ASP A 63 11.22 -5.50 15.26
CA ASP A 63 11.44 -5.52 16.71
C ASP A 63 10.83 -6.76 17.36
N ILE A 64 9.74 -7.29 16.79
CA ILE A 64 9.06 -8.48 17.31
C ILE A 64 9.75 -9.76 16.83
N ASP A 65 10.16 -10.60 17.79
CA ASP A 65 10.68 -11.94 17.51
C ASP A 65 9.60 -12.81 16.85
N GLY A 66 9.96 -13.47 15.75
CA GLY A 66 9.03 -14.18 14.85
C GLY A 66 8.53 -13.35 13.66
N ALA A 67 8.38 -12.03 13.80
CA ALA A 67 8.04 -11.15 12.67
C ALA A 67 9.29 -10.74 11.85
N ARG A 68 10.47 -10.71 12.50
CA ARG A 68 11.72 -10.25 11.89
C ARG A 68 12.09 -11.00 10.60
N GLU A 69 12.00 -12.33 10.59
CA GLU A 69 12.37 -13.14 9.43
C GLU A 69 11.43 -12.86 8.23
N ILE A 70 10.13 -12.82 8.48
CA ILE A 70 9.11 -12.49 7.48
C ILE A 70 9.35 -11.07 6.94
N SER A 71 9.62 -10.10 7.83
CA SER A 71 9.89 -8.71 7.45
C SER A 71 11.13 -8.58 6.57
N ILE A 72 12.22 -9.34 6.84
CA ILE A 72 13.41 -9.37 5.97
C ILE A 72 13.07 -9.92 4.58
N GLY A 73 12.27 -10.99 4.51
CA GLY A 73 11.81 -11.56 3.24
C GLY A 73 10.97 -10.56 2.43
N LEU A 74 10.01 -9.90 3.08
CA LEU A 74 9.17 -8.87 2.46
C LEU A 74 9.98 -7.66 2.01
N LEU A 75 10.95 -7.20 2.80
CA LEU A 75 11.83 -6.09 2.43
C LEU A 75 12.57 -6.37 1.12
N ARG A 76 13.14 -7.58 0.98
CA ARG A 76 13.83 -8.00 -0.25
C ARG A 76 12.90 -8.04 -1.45
N LEU A 77 11.69 -8.59 -1.26
CA LEU A 77 10.69 -8.68 -2.32
C LEU A 77 10.17 -7.31 -2.75
N TYR A 78 9.99 -6.38 -1.81
CA TYR A 78 9.63 -5.00 -2.12
C TYR A 78 10.72 -4.24 -2.87
N HIS A 79 11.98 -4.39 -2.48
CA HIS A 79 13.08 -3.82 -3.25
C HIS A 79 13.17 -4.40 -4.66
N TYR A 80 12.95 -5.71 -4.81
CA TYR A 80 12.84 -6.34 -6.13
C TYR A 80 11.71 -5.72 -6.96
N CYS A 81 10.51 -5.56 -6.38
CA CYS A 81 9.39 -4.90 -7.04
C CYS A 81 9.71 -3.46 -7.48
N GLN A 82 10.40 -2.67 -6.64
CA GLN A 82 10.82 -1.32 -7.01
C GLN A 82 11.83 -1.32 -8.16
N ASP A 83 12.76 -2.28 -8.20
CA ASP A 83 13.71 -2.45 -9.30
C ASP A 83 13.00 -2.86 -10.62
N GLN A 84 12.06 -3.81 -10.55
CA GLN A 84 11.25 -4.21 -11.69
C GLN A 84 10.41 -3.04 -12.23
N ALA A 85 9.78 -2.25 -11.36
CA ALA A 85 9.04 -1.06 -11.76
C ALA A 85 9.93 -0.02 -12.46
N ARG A 86 11.18 0.19 -11.99
CA ARG A 86 12.17 1.06 -12.67
C ARG A 86 12.59 0.55 -14.03
N LYS A 87 12.57 -0.77 -14.22
CA LYS A 87 12.86 -1.45 -15.50
C LYS A 87 11.64 -1.54 -16.42
N ASN A 88 10.51 -0.92 -16.06
CA ASN A 88 9.21 -1.02 -16.76
C ASN A 88 8.59 -2.43 -16.77
N ASN A 89 9.04 -3.33 -15.89
CA ASN A 89 8.50 -4.67 -15.72
C ASN A 89 7.29 -4.64 -14.76
N PHE A 90 6.25 -3.92 -15.17
CA PHE A 90 5.06 -3.68 -14.33
C PHE A 90 4.21 -4.93 -14.12
N ASP A 91 4.15 -5.84 -15.08
CA ASP A 91 3.32 -7.05 -15.00
C ASP A 91 3.81 -7.98 -13.89
N GLU A 92 5.13 -8.18 -13.80
CA GLU A 92 5.75 -8.98 -12.74
C GLU A 92 5.56 -8.33 -11.37
N THR A 93 5.74 -7.00 -11.30
CA THR A 93 5.50 -6.23 -10.08
C THR A 93 4.05 -6.36 -9.62
N GLN A 94 3.10 -6.23 -10.54
CA GLN A 94 1.67 -6.36 -10.27
C GLN A 94 1.32 -7.75 -9.75
N ARG A 95 1.84 -8.80 -10.40
CA ARG A 95 1.60 -10.19 -10.01
C ARG A 95 2.02 -10.44 -8.56
N ILE A 96 3.26 -10.08 -8.21
CA ILE A 96 3.79 -10.26 -6.85
C ILE A 96 2.97 -9.47 -5.83
N LEU A 97 2.69 -8.19 -6.09
CA LEU A 97 1.93 -7.36 -5.14
C LEU A 97 0.49 -7.88 -4.95
N THR A 98 -0.11 -8.45 -5.99
CA THR A 98 -1.44 -9.05 -5.93
C THR A 98 -1.44 -10.31 -5.06
N GLU A 99 -0.50 -11.23 -5.31
CA GLU A 99 -0.35 -12.47 -4.53
C GLU A 99 -0.11 -12.16 -3.03
N LEU A 100 0.76 -11.20 -2.72
CA LEU A 100 1.01 -10.77 -1.34
C LEU A 100 -0.23 -10.17 -0.68
N ARG A 101 -0.95 -9.27 -1.37
CA ARG A 101 -2.19 -8.68 -0.85
C ARG A 101 -3.22 -9.75 -0.53
N ASP A 102 -3.36 -10.73 -1.42
CA ASP A 102 -4.35 -11.80 -1.26
C ASP A 102 -3.95 -12.76 -0.12
N ALA A 103 -2.65 -13.06 0.04
CA ALA A 103 -2.14 -13.78 1.19
C ALA A 103 -2.40 -13.05 2.52
N TRP A 104 -2.21 -11.73 2.55
CA TRP A 104 -2.58 -10.92 3.73
C TRP A 104 -4.07 -10.98 4.01
N LYS A 105 -4.93 -10.81 2.99
CA LYS A 105 -6.39 -10.94 3.16
C LYS A 105 -6.76 -12.30 3.79
N GLN A 106 -6.20 -13.40 3.28
CA GLN A 106 -6.45 -14.74 3.82
C GLN A 106 -5.99 -14.87 5.28
N ALA A 107 -4.78 -14.41 5.61
CA ALA A 107 -4.24 -14.47 6.97
C ALA A 107 -5.09 -13.68 7.98
N LEU A 108 -5.82 -12.65 7.53
CA LEU A 108 -6.69 -11.82 8.36
C LEU A 108 -8.11 -12.36 8.47
N THR A 109 -8.58 -13.06 7.44
CA THR A 109 -9.89 -13.74 7.48
C THR A 109 -9.86 -15.01 8.33
N ASN A 110 -8.72 -15.72 8.35
CA ASN A 110 -8.55 -16.96 9.12
C ASN A 110 -8.13 -16.71 10.59
N ARG A 111 -8.50 -15.58 11.18
CA ARG A 111 -8.17 -15.19 12.55
C ARG A 111 -9.36 -15.30 13.50
#